data_AF-E2C6X7-F1
#
_entry.id   AF-E2C6X7-F1
#
_cell.length_a   1.000
_cell.length_b   1.000
_cell.length_c   1.000
_cell.angle_alpha   90.00
_cell.angle_beta   90.00
_cell.angle_gamma   90.00
#
_symmetry.space_group_name_H-M   'P 1'
#
loop_
_entity.id
_entity.type
_entity.pdbx_description
1 polymer ?
#
loop_
_entity_poly.entity_id
_entity_poly.type
_entity_poly.pdbx_seq_one_letter_code
_entity_poly.pdbx_strand_id
1 'polypeptide(L)'
;FYESDSNGRVLLGMKDAISVIVNAERTQVQKRLLLLNLKELYAIFKKSNPKVSVGFSTFAKLRPKHYILAGASGSHSVCVCSIH
;
A
#
# COMPACT_ATOMS: atom_id res chain seq x y z
N PHE A 1 -3.51 -5.92 -6.62
CA PHE A 1 -2.04 -5.73 -6.58
C PHE A 1 -1.57 -5.12 -5.26
N TYR A 2 -2.00 -3.90 -4.90
CA TYR A 2 -1.59 -3.28 -3.63
C TYR A 2 -2.03 -4.06 -2.38
N GLU A 3 -3.19 -4.72 -2.43
CA GLU A 3 -3.74 -5.51 -1.31
C GLU A 3 -2.98 -6.82 -1.04
N SER A 4 -2.12 -7.26 -1.96
CA SER A 4 -1.34 -8.48 -1.77
C SER A 4 -0.37 -8.33 -0.59
N ASP A 5 -0.37 -9.31 0.33
CA ASP A 5 0.54 -9.35 1.46
C ASP A 5 2.02 -9.40 1.07
N SER A 6 2.35 -9.79 -0.16
CA SER A 6 3.72 -9.71 -0.68
C SER A 6 4.20 -8.28 -0.91
N ASN A 7 3.28 -7.34 -1.12
CA ASN A 7 3.59 -5.95 -1.49
C ASN A 7 3.45 -4.97 -0.32
N GLY A 8 2.78 -5.37 0.76
CA GLY A 8 2.54 -4.51 1.91
C GLY A 8 2.07 -5.25 3.16
N ARG A 9 2.23 -4.60 4.32
CA ARG A 9 1.80 -5.10 5.63
C ARG A 9 0.75 -4.19 6.25
N VAL A 10 -0.22 -4.78 6.95
CA VAL A 10 -1.19 -4.01 7.73
C VAL A 10 -0.49 -3.43 8.95
N LEU A 11 -0.69 -2.14 9.22
CA LEU A 11 -0.16 -1.48 10.41
C LEU A 11 -1.09 -1.74 11.59
N LEU A 12 -0.59 -2.38 12.64
CA LEU A 12 -1.36 -2.65 13.84
C LEU A 12 -1.33 -1.41 14.77
N GLY A 13 -2.43 -0.65 14.80
CA GLY A 13 -2.53 0.51 15.68
C GLY A 13 -3.78 1.34 15.45
N MET A 14 -4.41 1.83 16.53
CA MET A 14 -5.62 2.68 16.41
C MET A 14 -5.35 3.98 15.65
N LYS A 15 -4.13 4.54 15.75
CA LYS A 15 -3.70 5.73 14.99
C LYS A 15 -3.47 5.45 13.50
N ASP A 16 -3.41 4.17 13.14
CA ASP A 16 -3.23 3.71 11.78
C ASP A 16 -4.54 3.32 11.11
N ALA A 17 -5.69 3.48 11.76
CA ALA A 17 -6.99 3.38 11.11
C ALA A 17 -7.36 4.71 10.43
N ILE A 18 -7.96 4.64 9.24
CA ILE A 18 -8.60 5.79 8.58
C ILE A 18 -10.08 5.49 8.32
N SER A 19 -10.92 6.51 8.48
CA SER A 19 -12.32 6.42 8.03
C SER A 19 -12.38 6.66 6.52
N VAL A 20 -12.92 5.70 5.79
CA VAL A 20 -13.24 5.82 4.36
C VAL A 20 -14.72 5.60 4.14
N ILE A 21 -15.30 6.30 3.17
CA ILE A 21 -16.68 6.08 2.76
C ILE A 21 -16.64 5.03 1.65
N VAL A 22 -17.27 3.88 1.89
CA VAL A 22 -17.42 2.80 0.92
C VAL A 22 -18.92 2.52 0.86
N ASN A 23 -19.51 2.58 -0.33
CA ASN A 23 -20.95 2.36 -0.54
C ASN A 23 -21.86 3.24 0.35
N ALA A 24 -21.55 4.53 0.47
CA ALA A 24 -22.24 5.49 1.35
C ALA A 24 -22.15 5.21 2.86
N GLU A 25 -21.42 4.17 3.27
CA GLU A 25 -21.20 3.85 4.68
C GLU A 25 -19.78 4.23 5.12
N ARG A 26 -19.68 4.78 6.34
CA ARG A 26 -18.39 5.13 6.94
C ARG A 26 -17.76 3.86 7.53
N THR A 27 -16.74 3.35 6.88
CA THR A 27 -15.98 2.17 7.33
C THR A 27 -14.60 2.59 7.82
N GLN A 28 -14.14 1.99 8.91
CA GLN A 28 -12.75 2.15 9.36
C GLN A 28 -11.89 1.10 8.67
N VAL A 29 -10.86 1.55 7.94
CA VAL A 29 -9.88 0.66 7.30
C VAL A 29 -8.50 0.91 7.87
N GLN A 30 -7.76 -0.16 8.09
CA GLN A 30 -6.41 -0.09 8.61
C GLN A 30 -5.43 0.34 7.51
N LYS A 31 -4.49 1.24 7.82
CA LYS A 31 -3.42 1.62 6.92
C LYS A 31 -2.56 0.41 6.60
N ARG A 32 -2.09 0.33 5.37
CA ARG A 32 -1.14 -0.68 4.90
C ARG A 32 0.16 0.01 4.50
N LEU A 33 1.27 -0.44 5.07
CA LEU A 33 2.59 0.00 4.68
C LEU A 33 3.06 -0.81 3.48
N LEU A 34 3.39 -0.13 2.38
CA LEU A 34 4.03 -0.72 1.22
C LEU A 34 5.51 -0.99 1.54
N LEU A 35 5.94 -2.23 1.34
CA LEU A 35 7.30 -2.68 1.65
C LEU A 35 8.34 -2.13 0.67
N LEU A 36 7.89 -1.80 -0.54
CA LEU A 36 8.71 -1.30 -1.63
C LEU A 36 8.27 0.11 -2.01
N ASN A 37 9.19 0.87 -2.61
CA ASN A 37 8.87 2.17 -3.16
C ASN A 37 7.96 2.04 -4.41
N LEU A 38 7.36 3.16 -4.85
CA LEU A 38 6.44 3.14 -5.99
C LEU A 38 7.07 2.67 -7.30
N LYS A 39 8.36 2.95 -7.53
CA LYS A 39 9.06 2.57 -8.77
C LYS A 39 9.24 1.05 -8.84
N GLU A 40 9.68 0.45 -7.74
CA GLU A 40 9.83 -1.01 -7.62
C GLU A 40 8.48 -1.71 -7.76
N LEU A 41 7.44 -1.23 -7.07
CA LEU A 41 6.09 -1.77 -7.19
C LEU A 41 5.56 -1.69 -8.63
N TYR A 42 5.83 -0.59 -9.33
CA TYR A 42 5.43 -0.43 -10.72
C TYR A 42 6.17 -1.39 -11.65
N ALA A 43 7.47 -1.62 -11.42
CA ALA A 43 8.24 -2.61 -12.17
C ALA A 43 7.68 -4.02 -11.97
N ILE A 44 7.36 -4.40 -10.74
CA ILE A 44 6.71 -5.69 -10.42
C ILE A 44 5.34 -5.76 -11.07
N PHE A 45 4.54 -4.68 -11.00
CA PHE A 45 3.22 -4.62 -11.61
C PHE A 45 3.27 -4.89 -13.11
N LYS A 46 4.20 -4.26 -13.84
CA LYS A 46 4.39 -4.50 -15.29
C LYS A 46 4.87 -5.92 -15.60
N LYS A 47 5.73 -6.50 -14.75
CA LYS A 47 6.17 -7.90 -14.90
C LYS A 47 5.01 -8.89 -14.69
N SER A 48 4.19 -8.67 -13.67
CA SER A 48 3.05 -9.56 -13.36
C SER A 48 1.83 -9.33 -14.26
N ASN A 49 1.69 -8.14 -14.86
CA ASN A 49 0.55 -7.76 -15.70
C ASN A 49 1.02 -7.19 -17.05
N PRO A 50 1.71 -7.98 -17.89
CA PRO A 50 2.29 -7.50 -19.15
C PRO A 50 1.23 -7.00 -20.15
N LYS A 51 -0.02 -7.44 -20.02
CA LYS A 51 -1.15 -7.03 -20.87
C LYS A 51 -1.80 -5.71 -20.44
N VAL A 52 -1.48 -5.20 -19.25
CA VAL A 52 -2.10 -3.99 -18.71
C VAL A 52 -1.22 -2.79 -19.00
N SER A 53 -1.67 -1.92 -19.91
CA SER A 53 -0.99 -0.66 -20.23
C SER A 53 -1.42 0.43 -19.25
N VAL A 54 -0.64 0.62 -18.19
CA VAL A 54 -0.82 1.69 -17.20
C VAL A 54 0.50 2.42 -17.05
N GLY A 55 0.48 3.75 -17.16
CA GLY A 55 1.65 4.59 -16.90
C GLY A 55 1.93 4.76 -15.40
N PHE A 56 3.17 5.09 -15.04
CA PHE A 56 3.59 5.27 -13.64
C PHE A 56 2.73 6.30 -12.89
N SER A 57 2.43 7.44 -13.51
CA SER A 57 1.60 8.49 -12.90
C SER A 57 0.18 8.02 -12.61
N THR A 58 -0.41 7.24 -13.52
CA THR A 58 -1.74 6.64 -13.33
C THR A 58 -1.69 5.57 -12.23
N PHE A 59 -0.66 4.73 -12.23
CA PHE A 59 -0.43 3.74 -11.17
C PHE A 59 -0.34 4.40 -9.79
N ALA A 60 0.46 5.47 -9.66
CA ALA A 60 0.61 6.22 -8.41
C ALA A 60 -0.71 6.86 -7.95
N LYS A 61 -1.55 7.33 -8.88
CA LYS A 61 -2.89 7.90 -8.58
C LYS A 61 -3.91 6.84 -8.18
N LEU A 62 -3.84 5.63 -8.73
CA LEU A 62 -4.74 4.52 -8.41
C LEU A 62 -4.51 3.96 -7.00
N ARG A 63 -3.40 4.32 -6.34
CA ARG A 63 -3.11 3.92 -4.97
C ARG A 63 -4.15 4.49 -4.00
N PRO A 64 -4.88 3.67 -3.24
CA PRO A 64 -5.81 4.14 -2.23
C PRO A 64 -5.11 4.89 -1.09
N LYS A 65 -5.82 5.83 -0.44
CA LYS A 65 -5.28 6.71 0.60
C LYS A 65 -4.72 6.00 1.83
N HIS A 66 -5.20 4.79 2.13
CA HIS A 66 -4.72 4.00 3.27
C HIS A 66 -3.39 3.29 3.02
N TYR A 67 -2.83 3.34 1.80
CA TYR A 67 -1.52 2.78 1.50
C TYR A 67 -0.41 3.81 1.70
N ILE A 68 0.47 3.54 2.66
CA ILE A 68 1.59 4.40 3.05
C ILE A 68 2.88 3.86 2.44
N LEU A 69 3.81 4.73 2.04
CA LEU A 69 5.13 4.32 1.57
C LEU A 69 6.10 4.19 2.74
N ALA A 70 6.97 3.20 2.68
CA ALA A 70 8.17 3.16 3.50
C ALA A 70 9.00 4.43 3.27
N GLY A 71 9.36 5.13 4.35
CA GLY A 71 10.09 6.40 4.33
C GLY A 71 9.22 7.65 4.45
N ALA A 72 7.88 7.55 4.46
CA ALA A 72 7.04 8.67 4.88
C ALA A 72 7.24 8.95 6.38
N SER A 73 7.24 10.22 6.79
CA SER A 73 7.50 10.65 8.17
C SER A 73 6.65 9.84 9.17
N GLY A 74 7.29 9.04 10.02
CA GLY A 74 6.63 8.11 10.97
C GLY A 74 6.70 6.62 10.63
N SER A 75 7.29 6.20 9.51
CA SER A 75 7.37 4.79 9.08
C SER A 75 8.65 4.04 9.46
N HIS A 76 9.49 4.61 10.34
CA HIS A 76 10.77 4.03 10.76
C HIS A 76 10.62 2.82 11.72
N SER A 77 9.40 2.43 12.08
CA SER A 77 9.12 1.50 13.19
C SER A 77 8.38 0.23 12.77
N VAL A 78 8.41 -0.15 11.49
CA VAL A 78 7.84 -1.43 11.07
C VAL A 78 8.96 -2.45 10.89
N CYS A 79 9.13 -3.34 11.87
CA CYS A 79 10.06 -4.46 11.79
C CYS A 79 9.76 -5.23 10.49
N VAL A 80 10.75 -5.31 9.60
CA VAL A 80 10.72 -6.19 8.41
C VAL A 80 10.97 -7.66 8.78
N CYS A 81 10.84 -7.96 10.07
CA CYS A 81 11.24 -9.19 10.70
C CYS A 81 10.21 -10.26 10.34
N SER A 82 10.54 -11.05 9.32
CA SER A 82 10.03 -12.42 9.24
C SER A 82 10.63 -13.11 10.44
N ILE A 83 9.82 -13.48 11.43
CA ILE A 83 10.26 -14.26 12.58
C ILE A 83 11.05 -15.46 12.01
N HIS A 84 12.33 -15.57 12.37
CA HIS A 84 13.23 -16.66 12.02
C HIS A 84 13.25 -17.68 13.15
#